data_AF-A0A7H9FIF1-F1
#
_entry.id   AF-A0A7H9FIF1-F1
#
_cell.length_a   1.000
_cell.length_b   1.000
_cell.length_c   1.000
_cell.angle_alpha   90.00
_cell.angle_beta   90.00
_cell.angle_gamma   90.00
#
_symmetry.space_group_name_H-M   'P 1'
#
loop_
_entity.id
_entity.type
_entity.pdbx_description
1 polymer ?
#
loop_
_entity_poly.entity_id
_entity_poly.type
_entity_poly.pdbx_seq_one_letter_code
_entity_poly.pdbx_strand_id
1 'polypeptide(L)'
;MSRRSKRARLGNVKRNINIVLATIYLLLSGFLLFLIFKHNILAFRYLNILTAVLIFISAVIAILLIVYKKAEKFTVFFLTLAIVVSSVSLYALQQFVGFTNHINATSNYSEYSMSVVVLKDSEINNVTQLDSVTGPTETDNDNIQKLVADIKTTQSKDLTVEQSTSYLAAYKSLLSGETKAIVLNSVFENIIEAEYPDYASKIKKIYTKQLTKDVAAPKVSKNKAFNIYVSGIDTYGPISSVSRSDVNILMTVNRDTKKILLTTTPRDSYVPIADGGNNQKDKLTHAGIYGVDSSIHTLENLYGVDINYYVRLNFTSFLKLIDLLGGVDVYNDQDFTSLHGKYHFPVGNVHLDSEQALGFVRERYSLADGDRDRGRNQQKVIVAIIQKLTSTEALKNYDNIIQGLQDSLQTNMPLETMMDLVNTQLESGGNYKVNSQDLKGTGRTDLPSYAMPDSNLYMMEIDESSLAAAKAAINDVMEGK
;
A
#
# COMPACT_ATOMS: atom_id res chain seq x y z
N MET A 1 32.29 -2.98 -64.65
CA MET A 1 32.53 -2.46 -63.27
C MET A 1 33.63 -3.27 -62.58
N SER A 2 34.78 -2.66 -62.27
CA SER A 2 35.94 -3.38 -61.68
C SER A 2 35.71 -3.73 -60.20
N ARG A 3 36.34 -4.82 -59.72
CA ARG A 3 36.31 -5.27 -58.31
C ARG A 3 36.67 -4.15 -57.30
N ARG A 4 37.46 -3.15 -57.71
CA ARG A 4 37.89 -2.01 -56.89
C ARG A 4 36.74 -1.03 -56.56
N SER A 5 35.84 -0.78 -57.53
CA SER A 5 34.66 0.09 -57.36
C SER A 5 33.60 -0.54 -56.44
N LYS A 6 33.38 -1.86 -56.52
CA LYS A 6 32.50 -2.59 -55.60
C LYS A 6 33.01 -2.55 -54.15
N ARG A 7 34.33 -2.68 -53.92
CA ARG A 7 34.95 -2.64 -52.58
C ARG A 7 34.84 -1.26 -51.90
N ALA A 8 35.03 -0.18 -52.66
CA ALA A 8 34.88 1.19 -52.15
C ALA A 8 33.42 1.53 -51.80
N ARG A 9 32.46 1.10 -52.64
CA ARG A 9 31.02 1.27 -52.37
C ARG A 9 30.57 0.48 -51.13
N LEU A 10 31.10 -0.74 -50.94
CA LEU A 10 30.79 -1.56 -49.76
C LEU A 10 31.33 -0.96 -48.44
N GLY A 11 32.51 -0.33 -48.46
CA GLY A 11 33.08 0.33 -47.28
C GLY A 11 32.29 1.55 -46.84
N ASN A 12 31.81 2.36 -47.79
CA ASN A 12 30.94 3.51 -47.50
C ASN A 12 29.59 3.07 -46.90
N VAL A 13 29.01 1.97 -47.39
CA VAL A 13 27.76 1.40 -46.83
C VAL A 13 27.96 0.95 -45.38
N LYS A 14 29.05 0.22 -45.07
CA LYS A 14 29.35 -0.25 -43.70
C LYS A 14 29.61 0.89 -42.74
N ARG A 15 30.32 1.93 -43.19
CA ARG A 15 30.53 3.14 -42.38
C ARG A 15 29.21 3.81 -42.03
N ASN A 16 28.29 3.94 -42.99
CA ASN A 16 26.97 4.52 -42.74
C ASN A 16 26.16 3.67 -41.75
N ILE A 17 26.21 2.34 -41.86
CA ILE A 17 25.58 1.43 -40.88
C ILE A 17 26.16 1.67 -39.48
N ASN A 18 27.48 1.73 -39.33
CA ASN A 18 28.12 1.98 -38.03
C ASN A 18 27.76 3.36 -37.45
N ILE A 19 27.65 4.39 -38.28
CA ILE A 19 27.19 5.72 -37.83
C ILE A 19 25.76 5.64 -37.29
N VAL A 20 24.86 4.98 -38.03
CA VAL A 20 23.46 4.80 -37.58
C VAL A 20 23.40 4.03 -36.26
N LEU A 21 24.12 2.91 -36.15
CA LEU A 21 24.18 2.14 -34.91
C LEU A 21 24.76 2.95 -33.75
N ALA A 22 25.82 3.74 -33.98
CA ALA A 22 26.41 4.60 -32.96
C ALA A 22 25.42 5.68 -32.50
N THR A 23 24.66 6.29 -33.41
CA THR A 23 23.61 7.25 -33.06
C THR A 23 22.52 6.61 -32.21
N ILE A 24 22.03 5.42 -32.60
CA ILE A 24 21.03 4.68 -31.82
C ILE A 24 21.58 4.35 -30.42
N TYR A 25 22.82 3.87 -30.35
CA TYR A 25 23.48 3.55 -29.09
C TYR A 25 23.58 4.78 -28.17
N LEU A 26 23.99 5.94 -28.70
CA LEU A 26 24.09 7.18 -27.93
C LEU A 26 22.74 7.65 -27.40
N LEU A 27 21.67 7.58 -28.22
CA LEU A 27 20.32 7.96 -27.80
C LEU A 27 19.81 7.04 -26.68
N LEU A 28 19.90 5.72 -26.87
CA LEU A 28 19.47 4.73 -25.87
C LEU A 28 20.27 4.87 -24.57
N SER A 29 21.60 5.00 -24.67
CA SER A 29 22.47 5.13 -23.51
C SER A 29 22.26 6.46 -22.78
N GLY A 30 22.07 7.56 -23.51
CA GLY A 30 21.76 8.86 -22.93
C GLY A 30 20.45 8.84 -22.13
N PHE A 31 19.42 8.21 -22.69
CA PHE A 31 18.14 8.05 -22.00
C PHE A 31 18.22 7.08 -20.80
N LEU A 32 18.97 5.98 -20.94
CA LEU A 32 19.25 5.06 -19.83
C LEU A 32 19.96 5.78 -18.67
N LEU A 33 21.01 6.55 -18.96
CA LEU A 33 21.73 7.33 -17.96
C LEU A 33 20.83 8.39 -17.32
N PHE A 34 20.00 9.08 -18.11
CA PHE A 34 19.02 10.02 -17.58
C PHE A 34 18.12 9.37 -16.52
N LEU A 35 17.55 8.19 -16.80
CA LEU A 35 16.71 7.49 -15.84
C LEU A 35 17.50 7.03 -14.60
N ILE A 36 18.70 6.48 -14.78
CA ILE A 36 19.58 6.04 -13.69
C ILE A 36 19.84 7.19 -12.71
N PHE A 37 20.23 8.36 -13.21
CA PHE A 37 20.52 9.51 -12.36
C PHE A 37 19.26 10.18 -11.80
N LYS A 38 18.15 10.22 -12.56
CA LYS A 38 16.90 10.84 -12.11
C LYS A 38 16.30 10.11 -10.90
N HIS A 39 16.33 8.78 -10.89
CA HIS A 39 15.70 7.96 -9.85
C HIS A 39 16.71 7.30 -8.89
N ASN A 40 17.94 7.83 -8.80
CA ASN A 40 19.00 7.32 -7.94
C ASN A 40 19.29 5.81 -8.11
N ILE A 41 19.15 5.23 -9.30
CA ILE A 41 19.39 3.80 -9.48
C ILE A 41 20.91 3.53 -9.49
N LEU A 42 21.36 2.45 -8.85
CA LEU A 42 22.78 2.10 -8.68
C LEU A 42 23.61 3.21 -8.00
N ALA A 43 23.00 4.07 -7.19
CA ALA A 43 23.69 5.15 -6.48
C ALA A 43 24.40 4.65 -5.20
N PHE A 44 25.07 3.49 -5.30
CA PHE A 44 25.93 2.93 -4.26
C PHE A 44 27.30 2.61 -4.86
N ARG A 45 28.38 2.80 -4.10
CA ARG A 45 29.79 2.57 -4.45
C ARG A 45 30.20 3.21 -5.78
N TYR A 46 29.60 4.36 -6.09
CA TYR A 46 29.77 5.08 -7.36
C TYR A 46 29.43 4.25 -8.60
N LEU A 47 28.60 3.21 -8.50
CA LEU A 47 28.31 2.28 -9.58
C LEU A 47 27.55 2.94 -10.74
N ASN A 48 26.66 3.88 -10.46
CA ASN A 48 26.03 4.73 -11.47
C ASN A 48 27.07 5.57 -12.26
N ILE A 49 28.06 6.15 -11.59
CA ILE A 49 29.16 6.89 -12.22
C ILE A 49 30.03 5.94 -13.03
N LEU A 50 30.41 4.78 -12.48
CA LEU A 50 31.18 3.76 -13.19
C LEU A 50 30.47 3.33 -14.48
N THR A 51 29.16 3.10 -14.40
CA THR A 51 28.31 2.74 -15.55
C THR A 51 28.33 3.84 -16.60
N ALA A 52 28.19 5.11 -16.19
CA ALA A 52 28.28 6.26 -17.09
C ALA A 52 29.66 6.37 -17.76
N VAL A 53 30.75 6.16 -17.02
CA VAL A 53 32.11 6.16 -17.55
C VAL A 53 32.32 5.01 -18.54
N LEU A 54 31.84 3.80 -18.24
CA LEU A 54 31.94 2.65 -19.14
C LEU A 54 31.17 2.88 -20.46
N ILE A 55 29.96 3.43 -20.38
CA ILE A 55 29.15 3.84 -21.54
C ILE A 55 29.83 4.95 -22.35
N PHE A 56 30.48 5.90 -21.67
CA PHE A 56 31.22 6.96 -22.35
C PHE A 56 32.44 6.41 -23.08
N ILE A 57 33.23 5.53 -22.44
CA ILE A 57 34.41 4.90 -23.03
C ILE A 57 34.01 4.03 -24.23
N SER A 58 32.96 3.22 -24.12
CA SER A 58 32.46 2.40 -25.23
C SER A 58 32.03 3.26 -26.42
N ALA A 59 31.34 4.39 -26.18
CA ALA A 59 30.95 5.33 -27.21
C ALA A 59 32.17 5.96 -27.91
N VAL A 60 33.16 6.41 -27.14
CA VAL A 60 34.41 6.97 -27.68
C VAL A 60 35.17 5.94 -28.52
N ILE A 61 35.32 4.70 -28.04
CA ILE A 61 35.96 3.61 -28.79
C ILE A 61 35.22 3.36 -30.11
N ALA A 62 33.89 3.28 -30.08
CA ALA A 62 33.10 3.08 -31.29
C ALA A 62 33.30 4.23 -32.30
N ILE A 63 33.27 5.48 -31.84
CA ILE A 63 33.48 6.67 -32.69
C ILE A 63 34.90 6.64 -33.30
N LEU A 64 35.94 6.33 -32.51
CA LEU A 64 37.32 6.25 -33.00
C LEU A 64 37.47 5.16 -34.07
N LEU A 65 36.87 3.98 -33.87
CA LEU A 65 36.89 2.90 -34.87
C LEU A 65 36.22 3.32 -36.19
N ILE A 66 35.12 4.07 -36.11
CA ILE A 66 34.41 4.62 -37.28
C ILE A 66 35.26 5.66 -38.01
N VAL A 67 35.85 6.62 -37.27
CA VAL A 67 36.65 7.73 -37.84
C VAL A 67 37.93 7.20 -38.49
N TYR A 68 38.66 6.32 -37.80
CA TYR A 68 39.90 5.73 -38.32
C TYR A 68 39.68 4.58 -39.32
N LYS A 69 38.41 4.23 -39.60
CA LYS A 69 38.03 3.15 -40.53
C LYS A 69 38.69 1.81 -40.19
N LYS A 70 38.84 1.51 -38.90
CA LYS A 70 39.46 0.26 -38.42
C LYS A 70 38.39 -0.72 -37.94
N ALA A 71 38.63 -2.01 -38.20
CA ALA A 71 37.85 -3.13 -37.66
C ALA A 71 36.32 -3.05 -37.89
N GLU A 72 35.88 -2.59 -39.06
CA GLU A 72 34.46 -2.28 -39.35
C GLU A 72 33.46 -3.38 -38.97
N LYS A 73 33.80 -4.67 -39.17
CA LYS A 73 32.93 -5.81 -38.79
C LYS A 73 32.79 -5.94 -37.28
N PHE A 74 33.89 -5.73 -36.56
CA PHE A 74 33.89 -5.75 -35.10
C PHE A 74 33.10 -4.57 -34.56
N THR A 75 33.22 -3.38 -35.15
CA THR A 75 32.43 -2.20 -34.76
C THR A 75 30.93 -2.44 -34.89
N VAL A 76 30.48 -3.08 -35.98
CA VAL A 76 29.06 -3.47 -36.15
C VAL A 76 28.64 -4.40 -35.01
N PHE A 77 29.38 -5.49 -34.78
CA PHE A 77 29.06 -6.47 -33.74
C PHE A 77 29.02 -5.82 -32.34
N PHE A 78 30.03 -5.02 -32.01
CA PHE A 78 30.14 -4.31 -30.74
C PHE A 78 28.98 -3.35 -30.51
N LEU A 79 28.65 -2.51 -31.49
CA LEU A 79 27.53 -1.57 -31.39
C LEU A 79 26.18 -2.30 -31.31
N THR A 80 25.98 -3.37 -32.08
CA THR A 80 24.74 -4.17 -31.97
C THR A 80 24.60 -4.78 -30.58
N LEU A 81 25.67 -5.35 -30.03
CA LEU A 81 25.65 -5.89 -28.66
C LEU A 81 25.39 -4.79 -27.63
N ALA A 82 26.05 -3.65 -27.74
CA ALA A 82 25.88 -2.51 -26.84
C ALA A 82 24.45 -1.95 -26.89
N ILE A 83 23.84 -1.90 -28.07
CA ILE A 83 22.42 -1.55 -28.25
C ILE A 83 21.52 -2.58 -27.57
N VAL A 84 21.74 -3.88 -27.79
CA VAL A 84 20.92 -4.92 -27.15
C VAL A 84 20.99 -4.82 -25.62
N VAL A 85 22.20 -4.69 -25.06
CA VAL A 85 22.39 -4.53 -23.62
C VAL A 85 21.71 -3.26 -23.09
N SER A 86 21.85 -2.13 -23.79
CA SER A 86 21.23 -0.86 -23.39
C SER A 86 19.70 -0.94 -23.48
N SER A 87 19.15 -1.57 -24.52
CA SER A 87 17.72 -1.77 -24.70
C SER A 87 17.13 -2.67 -23.61
N VAL A 88 17.78 -3.78 -23.29
CA VAL A 88 17.34 -4.68 -22.21
C VAL A 88 17.40 -3.96 -20.86
N SER A 89 18.49 -3.24 -20.58
CA SER A 89 18.64 -2.46 -19.35
C SER A 89 17.58 -1.37 -19.24
N LEU A 90 17.29 -0.67 -20.34
CA LEU A 90 16.29 0.38 -20.40
C LEU A 90 14.88 -0.19 -20.21
N TYR A 91 14.57 -1.32 -20.83
CA TYR A 91 13.29 -2.01 -20.65
C TYR A 91 13.07 -2.41 -19.19
N ALA A 92 14.05 -3.07 -18.56
CA ALA A 92 13.97 -3.45 -17.15
C ALA A 92 13.76 -2.22 -16.25
N LEU A 93 14.48 -1.13 -16.53
CA LEU A 93 14.35 0.10 -15.76
C LEU A 93 12.99 0.77 -15.93
N GLN A 94 12.45 0.80 -17.15
CA GLN A 94 11.11 1.33 -17.40
C GLN A 94 10.03 0.50 -16.73
N GLN A 95 10.15 -0.84 -16.71
CA GLN A 95 9.22 -1.70 -15.99
C GLN A 95 9.22 -1.38 -14.50
N PHE A 96 10.41 -1.25 -13.89
CA PHE A 96 10.55 -0.92 -12.48
C PHE A 96 10.02 0.48 -12.12
N VAL A 97 10.35 1.50 -12.94
CA VAL A 97 9.84 2.87 -12.74
C VAL A 97 8.32 2.89 -12.93
N GLY A 98 7.80 2.21 -13.95
CA GLY A 98 6.37 2.11 -14.24
C GLY A 98 5.60 1.48 -13.08
N PHE A 99 6.10 0.37 -12.53
CA PHE A 99 5.55 -0.26 -11.34
C PHE A 99 5.46 0.68 -10.15
N THR A 100 6.57 1.33 -9.81
CA THR A 100 6.62 2.19 -8.62
C THR A 100 5.69 3.39 -8.76
N ASN A 101 5.59 3.93 -9.98
CA ASN A 101 4.61 4.96 -10.28
C ASN A 101 3.16 4.44 -10.19
N HIS A 102 2.89 3.19 -10.55
CA HIS A 102 1.55 2.61 -10.50
C HIS A 102 1.07 2.33 -9.07
N ILE A 103 1.90 1.73 -8.22
CA ILE A 103 1.58 1.53 -6.79
C ILE A 103 1.40 2.87 -6.06
N ASN A 104 2.13 3.91 -6.49
CA ASN A 104 1.98 5.26 -5.95
C ASN A 104 0.74 5.98 -6.52
N ALA A 105 0.43 5.80 -7.81
CA ALA A 105 -0.73 6.42 -8.45
C ALA A 105 -2.06 5.89 -7.88
N THR A 106 -2.15 4.58 -7.64
CA THR A 106 -3.32 3.96 -6.97
C THR A 106 -3.43 4.31 -5.48
N SER A 107 -2.41 4.98 -4.93
CA SER A 107 -2.36 5.45 -3.54
C SER A 107 -2.79 6.89 -3.38
N ASN A 108 -2.89 7.66 -4.47
CA ASN A 108 -3.21 9.08 -4.40
C ASN A 108 -4.68 9.36 -4.10
N TYR A 109 -5.57 8.37 -4.25
CA TYR A 109 -6.99 8.55 -3.96
C TYR A 109 -7.64 7.25 -3.48
N SER A 110 -8.64 7.38 -2.61
CA SER A 110 -9.60 6.32 -2.29
C SER A 110 -10.89 6.54 -3.06
N GLU A 111 -11.43 5.48 -3.67
CA GLU A 111 -12.76 5.51 -4.30
C GLU A 111 -13.82 5.00 -3.33
N TYR A 112 -14.95 5.69 -3.29
CA TYR A 112 -16.16 5.26 -2.58
C TYR A 112 -17.39 5.77 -3.33
N SER A 113 -18.56 5.31 -2.93
CA SER A 113 -19.81 5.70 -3.58
C SER A 113 -20.84 6.20 -2.59
N MET A 114 -21.60 7.18 -3.05
CA MET A 114 -22.79 7.68 -2.37
C MET A 114 -24.00 7.20 -3.16
N SER A 115 -24.87 6.43 -2.51
CA SER A 115 -26.06 5.85 -3.15
C SER A 115 -27.34 6.33 -2.48
N VAL A 116 -28.40 6.43 -3.26
CA VAL A 116 -29.78 6.45 -2.73
C VAL A 116 -30.30 5.02 -2.72
N VAL A 117 -30.77 4.59 -1.56
CA VAL A 117 -31.10 3.20 -1.27
C VAL A 117 -32.53 3.10 -0.77
N VAL A 118 -33.24 2.09 -1.26
CA VAL A 118 -34.59 1.71 -0.82
C VAL A 118 -34.64 0.22 -0.50
N LEU A 119 -35.70 -0.23 0.19
CA LEU A 119 -35.93 -1.66 0.39
C LEU A 119 -36.04 -2.40 -0.94
N LYS A 120 -35.56 -3.66 -0.96
CA LYS A 120 -35.49 -4.49 -2.17
C LYS A 120 -36.84 -4.57 -2.90
N ASP A 121 -37.90 -4.76 -2.14
CA ASP A 121 -39.27 -4.95 -2.64
C ASP A 121 -40.06 -3.64 -2.79
N SER A 122 -39.41 -2.48 -2.57
CA SER A 122 -40.05 -1.17 -2.77
C SER A 122 -40.46 -0.96 -4.22
N GLU A 123 -41.61 -0.34 -4.45
CA GLU A 123 -42.06 0.07 -5.79
C GLU A 123 -41.22 1.21 -6.39
N ILE A 124 -40.37 1.83 -5.58
CA ILE A 124 -39.51 2.94 -5.96
C ILE A 124 -38.31 2.40 -6.75
N ASN A 125 -38.15 2.88 -7.98
CA ASN A 125 -37.09 2.46 -8.90
C ASN A 125 -36.21 3.61 -9.38
N ASN A 126 -36.63 4.87 -9.15
CA ASN A 126 -35.89 6.05 -9.57
C ASN A 126 -36.00 7.16 -8.51
N VAL A 127 -34.92 7.91 -8.34
CA VAL A 127 -34.82 9.00 -7.35
C VAL A 127 -35.83 10.13 -7.58
N THR A 128 -36.32 10.33 -8.80
CA THR A 128 -37.37 11.31 -9.13
C THR A 128 -38.70 11.04 -8.42
N GLN A 129 -38.93 9.81 -7.94
CA GLN A 129 -40.12 9.39 -7.20
C GLN A 129 -40.06 9.71 -5.70
N LEU A 130 -38.96 10.28 -5.20
CA LEU A 130 -38.72 10.56 -3.78
C LEU A 130 -38.75 12.06 -3.51
N ASP A 131 -39.36 12.51 -2.43
CA ASP A 131 -39.31 13.93 -2.02
C ASP A 131 -38.25 14.19 -0.92
N SER A 132 -37.96 13.17 -0.13
CA SER A 132 -36.95 13.18 0.92
C SER A 132 -36.11 11.91 0.92
N VAL A 133 -34.91 12.02 1.50
CA VAL A 133 -34.02 10.91 1.84
C VAL A 133 -33.50 11.11 3.25
N THR A 134 -33.27 10.03 3.98
CA THR A 134 -32.70 10.11 5.34
C THR A 134 -31.20 9.83 5.33
N GLY A 135 -30.41 10.60 6.07
CA GLY A 135 -28.96 10.35 6.19
C GLY A 135 -28.28 11.22 7.25
N PRO A 136 -27.04 10.88 7.64
CA PRO A 136 -26.36 11.54 8.76
C PRO A 136 -25.63 12.82 8.34
N THR A 137 -26.38 13.91 8.22
CA THR A 137 -25.86 15.25 7.84
C THR A 137 -24.99 15.90 8.91
N GLU A 138 -24.94 15.39 10.15
CA GLU A 138 -23.99 15.92 11.15
C GLU A 138 -22.57 15.37 10.95
N THR A 139 -22.46 14.15 10.40
CA THR A 139 -21.18 13.44 10.31
C THR A 139 -20.68 13.26 8.88
N ASP A 140 -21.55 13.35 7.86
CA ASP A 140 -21.16 13.18 6.45
C ASP A 140 -21.86 14.19 5.51
N ASN A 141 -22.13 15.42 5.98
CA ASN A 141 -22.84 16.43 5.21
C ASN A 141 -22.22 16.66 3.83
N ASP A 142 -20.90 16.84 3.76
CA ASP A 142 -20.21 17.23 2.53
C ASP A 142 -20.44 16.21 1.40
N ASN A 143 -20.41 14.92 1.72
CA ASN A 143 -20.65 13.87 0.74
C ASN A 143 -22.14 13.75 0.38
N ILE A 144 -23.04 13.92 1.37
CA ILE A 144 -24.48 13.95 1.15
C ILE A 144 -24.86 15.11 0.22
N GLN A 145 -24.33 16.32 0.46
CA GLN A 145 -24.59 17.48 -0.38
C GLN A 145 -24.04 17.30 -1.80
N LYS A 146 -22.86 16.67 -1.97
CA LYS A 146 -22.34 16.30 -3.30
C LYS A 146 -23.27 15.34 -4.04
N LEU A 147 -23.88 14.38 -3.34
CA LEU A 147 -24.86 13.46 -3.92
C LEU A 147 -26.16 14.19 -4.30
N VAL A 148 -26.73 14.98 -3.40
CA VAL A 148 -27.99 15.70 -3.64
C VAL A 148 -27.84 16.74 -4.75
N ALA A 149 -26.73 17.48 -4.78
CA ALA A 149 -26.43 18.42 -5.87
C ALA A 149 -26.29 17.73 -7.23
N ASP A 150 -25.69 16.53 -7.24
CA ASP A 150 -25.57 15.71 -8.44
C ASP A 150 -26.94 15.24 -8.94
N ILE A 151 -27.79 14.71 -8.05
CA ILE A 151 -29.17 14.32 -8.37
C ILE A 151 -29.97 15.52 -8.89
N LYS A 152 -29.84 16.69 -8.26
CA LYS A 152 -30.49 17.93 -8.71
C LYS A 152 -30.06 18.31 -10.12
N THR A 153 -28.78 18.15 -10.44
CA THR A 153 -28.22 18.52 -11.75
C THR A 153 -28.56 17.49 -12.83
N THR A 154 -28.48 16.19 -12.54
CA THR A 154 -28.62 15.13 -13.54
C THR A 154 -30.06 14.62 -13.69
N GLN A 155 -30.87 14.67 -12.62
CA GLN A 155 -32.24 14.17 -12.59
C GLN A 155 -33.28 15.29 -12.44
N SER A 156 -32.85 16.56 -12.34
CA SER A 156 -33.75 17.70 -12.11
C SER A 156 -34.67 17.54 -10.90
N LYS A 157 -34.20 16.82 -9.87
CA LYS A 157 -34.95 16.53 -8.66
C LYS A 157 -34.27 17.13 -7.44
N ASP A 158 -35.00 17.97 -6.72
CA ASP A 158 -34.56 18.49 -5.42
C ASP A 158 -35.02 17.53 -4.32
N LEU A 159 -34.09 17.07 -3.50
CA LEU A 159 -34.36 16.16 -2.39
C LEU A 159 -34.11 16.86 -1.07
N THR A 160 -35.06 16.76 -0.16
CA THR A 160 -34.84 17.15 1.24
C THR A 160 -34.08 16.05 1.96
N VAL A 161 -33.12 16.42 2.82
CA VAL A 161 -32.38 15.45 3.63
C VAL A 161 -32.89 15.49 5.06
N GLU A 162 -33.49 14.39 5.49
CA GLU A 162 -33.91 14.17 6.86
C GLU A 162 -32.73 13.63 7.67
N GLN A 163 -32.50 14.21 8.83
CA GLN A 163 -31.33 13.91 9.64
C GLN A 163 -31.46 12.54 10.34
N SER A 164 -30.40 11.73 10.27
CA SER A 164 -30.19 10.57 11.14
C SER A 164 -28.92 10.73 11.98
N THR A 165 -28.81 9.98 13.08
CA THR A 165 -27.61 10.00 13.92
C THR A 165 -26.42 9.27 13.30
N SER A 166 -26.67 8.28 12.43
CA SER A 166 -25.64 7.52 11.70
C SER A 166 -26.22 6.87 10.45
N TYR A 167 -25.35 6.28 9.61
CA TYR A 167 -25.77 5.42 8.50
C TYR A 167 -26.49 4.16 8.98
N LEU A 168 -26.07 3.59 10.12
CA LEU A 168 -26.74 2.45 10.75
C LEU A 168 -28.15 2.84 11.22
N ALA A 169 -28.32 4.01 11.83
CA ALA A 169 -29.62 4.51 12.24
C ALA A 169 -30.55 4.77 11.04
N ALA A 170 -30.03 5.39 9.97
CA ALA A 170 -30.78 5.55 8.72
C ALA A 170 -31.24 4.19 8.17
N TYR A 171 -30.35 3.19 8.15
CA TYR A 171 -30.68 1.83 7.73
C TYR A 171 -31.75 1.18 8.61
N LYS A 172 -31.69 1.35 9.94
CA LYS A 172 -32.73 0.88 10.87
C LYS A 172 -34.09 1.52 10.56
N SER A 173 -34.14 2.83 10.33
CA SER A 173 -35.38 3.54 9.94
C SER A 173 -35.90 3.08 8.57
N LEU A 174 -35.02 2.71 7.64
CA LEU A 174 -35.42 2.13 6.35
C LEU A 174 -36.08 0.75 6.56
N LEU A 175 -35.51 -0.09 7.42
CA LEU A 175 -36.05 -1.42 7.72
C LEU A 175 -37.38 -1.36 8.47
N SER A 176 -37.56 -0.41 9.38
CA SER A 176 -38.82 -0.23 10.12
C SER A 176 -39.92 0.43 9.28
N GLY A 177 -39.58 0.96 8.10
CA GLY A 177 -40.51 1.68 7.23
C GLY A 177 -40.80 3.12 7.67
N GLU A 178 -40.05 3.65 8.65
CA GLU A 178 -40.11 5.06 9.07
C GLU A 178 -39.69 6.00 7.94
N THR A 179 -38.71 5.58 7.12
CA THR A 179 -38.31 6.29 5.91
C THR A 179 -38.41 5.39 4.69
N LYS A 180 -38.70 6.00 3.53
CA LYS A 180 -38.82 5.29 2.25
C LYS A 180 -37.48 5.11 1.55
N ALA A 181 -36.51 5.97 1.83
CA ALA A 181 -35.22 5.98 1.17
C ALA A 181 -34.14 6.61 2.06
N ILE A 182 -32.92 6.10 1.94
CA ILE A 182 -31.76 6.62 2.67
C ILE A 182 -30.64 6.98 1.70
N VAL A 183 -29.77 7.87 2.15
CA VAL A 183 -28.43 8.00 1.60
C VAL A 183 -27.55 6.94 2.25
N LEU A 184 -26.72 6.28 1.45
CA LEU A 184 -25.76 5.28 1.93
C LEU A 184 -24.39 5.57 1.33
N ASN A 185 -23.42 5.82 2.19
CA ASN A 185 -22.01 5.86 1.83
C ASN A 185 -21.45 4.43 1.86
N SER A 186 -20.88 3.96 0.76
CA SER A 186 -20.35 2.60 0.63
C SER A 186 -19.28 2.26 1.66
N VAL A 187 -18.60 3.28 2.19
CA VAL A 187 -17.63 3.14 3.28
C VAL A 187 -18.27 2.53 4.53
N PHE A 188 -19.49 2.95 4.87
CA PHE A 188 -20.20 2.52 6.08
C PHE A 188 -21.03 1.25 5.88
N GLU A 189 -21.06 0.68 4.66
CA GLU A 189 -21.73 -0.59 4.40
C GLU A 189 -21.17 -1.72 5.28
N ASN A 190 -19.85 -1.74 5.51
CA ASN A 190 -19.21 -2.73 6.40
C ASN A 190 -19.64 -2.57 7.87
N ILE A 191 -20.02 -1.36 8.29
CA ILE A 191 -20.53 -1.10 9.63
C ILE A 191 -21.95 -1.65 9.76
N ILE A 192 -22.77 -1.43 8.73
CA ILE A 192 -24.11 -2.00 8.67
C ILE A 192 -24.03 -3.52 8.63
N GLU A 193 -23.15 -4.09 7.82
CA GLU A 193 -22.93 -5.54 7.72
C GLU A 193 -22.51 -6.19 9.04
N ALA A 194 -21.76 -5.47 9.88
CA ALA A 194 -21.34 -5.97 11.19
C ALA A 194 -22.53 -6.24 12.14
N GLU A 195 -23.64 -5.51 12.00
CA GLU A 195 -24.87 -5.72 12.79
C GLU A 195 -25.96 -6.46 12.00
N TYR A 196 -26.02 -6.24 10.68
CA TYR A 196 -26.96 -6.84 9.74
C TYR A 196 -26.21 -7.52 8.58
N PRO A 197 -25.70 -8.76 8.76
CA PRO A 197 -24.92 -9.44 7.72
C PRO A 197 -25.67 -9.65 6.40
N ASP A 198 -27.00 -9.64 6.43
CA ASP A 198 -27.86 -9.79 5.26
C ASP A 198 -28.31 -8.45 4.63
N TYR A 199 -27.73 -7.31 5.06
CA TYR A 199 -28.22 -5.99 4.68
C TYR A 199 -28.31 -5.79 3.17
N ALA A 200 -27.29 -6.24 2.43
CA ALA A 200 -27.19 -6.09 0.99
C ALA A 200 -28.33 -6.80 0.24
N SER A 201 -28.85 -7.89 0.80
CA SER A 201 -29.97 -8.63 0.21
C SER A 201 -31.32 -7.92 0.41
N LYS A 202 -31.43 -7.09 1.45
CA LYS A 202 -32.66 -6.36 1.84
C LYS A 202 -32.86 -5.04 1.12
N ILE A 203 -31.88 -4.58 0.35
CA ILE A 203 -31.89 -3.26 -0.27
C ILE A 203 -31.67 -3.31 -1.79
N LYS A 204 -32.03 -2.22 -2.47
CA LYS A 204 -31.56 -1.91 -3.82
C LYS A 204 -31.10 -0.45 -3.91
N LYS A 205 -30.01 -0.23 -4.64
CA LYS A 205 -29.49 1.10 -4.97
C LYS A 205 -30.23 1.60 -6.22
N ILE A 206 -30.86 2.77 -6.14
CA ILE A 206 -31.62 3.39 -7.24
C ILE A 206 -30.90 4.59 -7.88
N TYR A 207 -29.84 5.07 -7.23
CA TYR A 207 -28.92 6.09 -7.73
C TYR A 207 -27.56 5.87 -7.07
N THR A 208 -26.46 6.07 -7.81
CA THR A 208 -25.10 5.95 -7.29
C THR A 208 -24.21 7.02 -7.92
N LYS A 209 -23.49 7.76 -7.08
CA LYS A 209 -22.43 8.69 -7.48
C LYS A 209 -21.09 8.17 -6.95
N GLN A 210 -20.13 7.95 -7.84
CA GLN A 210 -18.75 7.68 -7.43
C GLN A 210 -18.09 8.97 -6.94
N LEU A 211 -17.38 8.88 -5.82
CA LEU A 211 -16.57 9.95 -5.25
C LEU A 211 -15.14 9.47 -5.07
N THR A 212 -14.20 10.39 -5.19
CA THR A 212 -12.79 10.18 -4.88
C THR A 212 -12.40 11.09 -3.72
N LYS A 213 -11.50 10.62 -2.87
CA LYS A 213 -10.83 11.43 -1.84
C LYS A 213 -9.33 11.29 -2.03
N ASP A 214 -8.65 12.41 -2.21
CA ASP A 214 -7.20 12.44 -2.30
C ASP A 214 -6.58 11.99 -0.97
N VAL A 215 -5.51 11.21 -1.06
CA VAL A 215 -4.72 10.74 0.09
C VAL A 215 -3.57 11.71 0.35
N ALA A 216 -3.21 11.91 1.62
CA ALA A 216 -2.16 12.84 1.98
C ALA A 216 -0.81 12.48 1.33
N ALA A 217 -0.15 13.50 0.78
CA ALA A 217 1.19 13.37 0.21
C ALA A 217 2.20 12.93 1.30
N PRO A 218 3.24 12.16 0.93
CA PRO A 218 4.23 11.67 1.89
C PRO A 218 5.00 12.82 2.56
N LYS A 219 5.14 12.75 3.88
CA LYS A 219 6.01 13.66 4.65
C LYS A 219 7.46 13.16 4.53
N VAL A 220 8.17 13.56 3.48
CA VAL A 220 9.55 13.09 3.23
C VAL A 220 10.44 13.42 4.43
N SER A 221 10.98 12.39 5.10
CA SER A 221 11.87 12.59 6.25
C SER A 221 13.17 13.24 5.79
N LYS A 222 13.53 14.36 6.43
CA LYS A 222 14.85 15.00 6.25
C LYS A 222 15.94 14.32 7.06
N ASN A 223 15.55 13.45 8.00
CA ASN A 223 16.44 12.74 8.90
C ASN A 223 16.62 11.29 8.45
N LYS A 224 17.61 10.60 9.03
CA LYS A 224 17.89 9.20 8.70
C LYS A 224 16.96 8.19 9.41
N ALA A 225 16.07 8.70 10.27
CA ALA A 225 14.98 7.94 10.84
C ALA A 225 13.64 8.37 10.22
N PHE A 226 12.74 7.40 10.05
CA PHE A 226 11.42 7.61 9.48
C PHE A 226 10.45 6.53 9.94
N ASN A 227 9.16 6.82 9.84
CA ASN A 227 8.06 5.95 10.22
C ASN A 227 7.26 5.49 9.00
N ILE A 228 6.96 4.19 8.94
CA ILE A 228 6.04 3.61 7.97
C ILE A 228 4.85 3.01 8.70
N TYR A 229 3.63 3.39 8.33
CA TYR A 229 2.42 2.74 8.80
C TYR A 229 2.04 1.55 7.91
N VAL A 230 1.88 0.37 8.48
CA VAL A 230 1.40 -0.84 7.79
C VAL A 230 -0.06 -1.08 8.16
N SER A 231 -0.94 -0.97 7.16
CA SER A 231 -2.39 -1.17 7.27
C SER A 231 -2.80 -2.47 6.57
N GLY A 232 -3.34 -3.42 7.34
CA GLY A 232 -3.91 -4.66 6.82
C GLY A 232 -5.43 -4.63 6.87
N ILE A 233 -6.04 -4.67 5.70
CA ILE A 233 -7.49 -4.49 5.49
C ILE A 233 -8.21 -5.84 5.52
N ASP A 234 -9.32 -5.89 6.26
CA ASP A 234 -10.17 -7.08 6.47
C ASP A 234 -11.07 -7.34 5.25
N THR A 235 -10.47 -7.67 4.10
CA THR A 235 -11.20 -8.05 2.87
C THR A 235 -10.34 -8.86 1.89
N TYR A 236 -11.00 -9.66 1.07
CA TYR A 236 -10.45 -10.16 -0.20
C TYR A 236 -10.78 -9.20 -1.35
N GLY A 237 -10.16 -9.42 -2.51
CA GLY A 237 -10.50 -8.70 -3.75
C GLY A 237 -9.57 -7.53 -4.06
N PRO A 238 -10.02 -6.54 -4.85
CA PRO A 238 -9.22 -5.39 -5.24
C PRO A 238 -8.72 -4.58 -4.03
N ILE A 239 -7.50 -4.03 -4.11
CA ILE A 239 -6.96 -3.22 -3.02
C ILE A 239 -7.74 -1.92 -2.80
N SER A 240 -8.41 -1.39 -3.84
CA SER A 240 -9.27 -0.21 -3.71
C SER A 240 -10.50 -0.41 -2.82
N SER A 241 -10.87 -1.66 -2.49
CA SER A 241 -11.97 -1.95 -1.58
C SER A 241 -11.73 -1.33 -0.21
N VAL A 242 -12.69 -0.53 0.25
CA VAL A 242 -12.69 0.07 1.59
C VAL A 242 -13.27 -0.94 2.58
N SER A 243 -12.53 -1.18 3.66
CA SER A 243 -12.95 -1.98 4.81
C SER A 243 -12.13 -1.54 6.03
N ARG A 244 -12.41 -2.16 7.18
CA ARG A 244 -11.70 -1.99 8.44
C ARG A 244 -10.20 -2.30 8.32
N SER A 245 -9.37 -1.60 9.10
CA SER A 245 -7.94 -1.87 9.22
C SER A 245 -7.66 -2.68 10.49
N ASP A 246 -7.57 -4.00 10.34
CA ASP A 246 -7.41 -4.93 11.45
C ASP A 246 -5.94 -5.14 11.85
N VAL A 247 -5.01 -4.78 10.97
CA VAL A 247 -3.58 -4.72 11.27
C VAL A 247 -3.15 -3.27 11.25
N ASN A 248 -2.65 -2.77 12.39
CA ASN A 248 -2.17 -1.40 12.52
C ASN A 248 -0.79 -1.41 13.17
N ILE A 249 0.26 -1.46 12.34
CA ILE A 249 1.64 -1.60 12.81
C ILE A 249 2.43 -0.38 12.35
N LEU A 250 3.01 0.35 13.30
CA LEU A 250 3.96 1.41 13.04
C LEU A 250 5.36 0.83 13.02
N MET A 251 6.05 0.99 11.89
CA MET A 251 7.44 0.59 11.71
C MET A 251 8.34 1.82 11.76
N THR A 252 9.07 1.99 12.85
CA THR A 252 10.07 3.04 13.03
C THR A 252 11.42 2.52 12.61
N VAL A 253 12.02 3.13 11.58
CA VAL A 253 13.29 2.70 10.98
C VAL A 253 14.35 3.74 11.23
N ASN A 254 15.49 3.34 11.80
CA ASN A 254 16.69 4.17 11.88
C ASN A 254 17.82 3.56 11.06
N ARG A 255 18.20 4.26 9.98
CA ARG A 255 19.19 3.79 9.01
C ARG A 255 20.62 3.84 9.54
N ASP A 256 20.91 4.70 10.51
CA ASP A 256 22.25 4.85 11.10
C ASP A 256 22.53 3.75 12.12
N THR A 257 21.58 3.51 13.03
CA THR A 257 21.75 2.46 14.05
C THR A 257 21.37 1.07 13.55
N LYS A 258 20.84 0.96 12.32
CA LYS A 258 20.28 -0.27 11.75
C LYS A 258 19.27 -0.94 12.69
N LYS A 259 18.39 -0.14 13.30
CA LYS A 259 17.32 -0.61 14.18
C LYS A 259 15.96 -0.40 13.52
N ILE A 260 15.07 -1.37 13.71
CA ILE A 260 13.65 -1.26 13.39
C ILE A 260 12.87 -1.54 14.67
N LEU A 261 11.89 -0.70 14.97
CA LEU A 261 10.89 -0.97 16.00
C LEU A 261 9.52 -1.15 15.35
N LEU A 262 8.90 -2.31 15.61
CA LEU A 262 7.52 -2.58 15.25
C LEU A 262 6.63 -2.29 16.46
N THR A 263 5.76 -1.30 16.34
CA THR A 263 4.77 -0.95 17.37
C THR A 263 3.39 -1.36 16.87
N THR A 264 2.86 -2.45 17.43
CA THR A 264 1.49 -2.88 17.13
C THR A 264 0.51 -2.13 17.99
N THR A 265 -0.49 -1.52 17.36
CA THR A 265 -1.64 -0.93 18.05
C THR A 265 -2.83 -1.87 17.86
N PRO A 266 -3.34 -2.51 18.93
CA PRO A 266 -4.46 -3.46 18.80
C PRO A 266 -5.64 -2.82 18.08
N ARG A 267 -6.29 -3.59 17.20
CA ARG A 267 -7.38 -3.09 16.35
C ARG A 267 -8.56 -2.50 17.13
N ASP A 268 -8.78 -3.01 18.35
CA ASP A 268 -9.88 -2.63 19.24
C ASP A 268 -9.48 -1.49 20.21
N SER A 269 -8.27 -0.90 20.07
CA SER A 269 -7.80 0.25 20.87
C SER A 269 -8.78 1.42 20.83
N TYR A 270 -9.24 1.87 21.99
CA TYR A 270 -10.23 2.94 22.14
C TYR A 270 -9.55 4.31 22.10
N VAL A 271 -9.49 4.91 20.91
CA VAL A 271 -8.70 6.11 20.65
C VAL A 271 -9.51 7.14 19.87
N PRO A 272 -9.19 8.46 19.97
CA PRO A 272 -9.81 9.49 19.16
C PRO A 272 -9.52 9.24 17.67
N ILE A 273 -10.56 8.99 16.87
CA ILE A 273 -10.42 8.75 15.43
C ILE A 273 -10.40 10.07 14.68
N ALA A 274 -9.32 10.34 13.97
CA ALA A 274 -9.12 11.57 13.20
C ALA A 274 -10.02 11.64 11.95
N ASP A 275 -10.07 12.83 11.35
CA ASP A 275 -10.83 13.13 10.12
C ASP A 275 -12.32 12.78 10.25
N GLY A 276 -12.81 11.81 9.46
CA GLY A 276 -14.23 11.40 9.46
C GLY A 276 -14.72 10.82 10.78
N GLY A 277 -13.80 10.43 11.69
CA GLY A 277 -14.12 10.08 13.07
C GLY A 277 -14.39 11.28 14.00
N ASN A 278 -14.24 12.51 13.51
CA ASN A 278 -14.51 13.76 14.24
C ASN A 278 -13.79 13.86 15.60
N ASN A 279 -12.61 13.25 15.71
CA ASN A 279 -11.83 13.12 16.94
C ASN A 279 -12.61 12.51 18.12
N GLN A 280 -13.69 11.78 17.82
CA GLN A 280 -14.44 11.03 18.83
C GLN A 280 -13.77 9.67 19.05
N LYS A 281 -13.92 9.13 20.26
CA LYS A 281 -13.32 7.84 20.59
C LYS A 281 -14.10 6.70 19.95
N ASP A 282 -13.35 5.80 19.34
CA ASP A 282 -13.85 4.53 18.80
C ASP A 282 -12.71 3.51 18.77
N LYS A 283 -12.99 2.28 18.33
CA LYS A 283 -11.94 1.31 18.04
C LYS A 283 -11.11 1.73 16.82
N LEU A 284 -9.78 1.63 16.94
CA LEU A 284 -8.83 2.00 15.88
C LEU A 284 -9.15 1.40 14.51
N THR A 285 -9.64 0.16 14.44
CA THR A 285 -9.98 -0.50 13.16
C THR A 285 -11.01 0.27 12.33
N HIS A 286 -11.87 1.07 12.98
CA HIS A 286 -12.81 1.95 12.30
C HIS A 286 -12.14 3.14 11.60
N ALA A 287 -10.91 3.53 11.96
CA ALA A 287 -10.18 4.55 11.22
C ALA A 287 -9.96 4.15 9.75
N GLY A 288 -9.74 2.86 9.48
CA GLY A 288 -9.54 2.34 8.12
C GLY A 288 -10.76 2.49 7.21
N ILE A 289 -11.95 2.59 7.81
CA ILE A 289 -13.21 2.84 7.13
C ILE A 289 -13.19 4.25 6.52
N TYR A 290 -12.82 5.26 7.30
CA TYR A 290 -12.70 6.66 6.85
C TYR A 290 -11.52 6.93 5.89
N GLY A 291 -10.74 5.89 5.59
CA GLY A 291 -9.58 5.93 4.70
C GLY A 291 -8.25 5.81 5.45
N VAL A 292 -7.18 5.59 4.69
CA VAL A 292 -5.84 5.41 5.25
C VAL A 292 -5.35 6.65 6.00
N ASP A 293 -5.72 7.86 5.54
CA ASP A 293 -5.37 9.12 6.21
C ASP A 293 -5.92 9.22 7.63
N SER A 294 -7.18 8.80 7.84
CA SER A 294 -7.77 8.80 9.18
C SER A 294 -7.00 7.88 10.11
N SER A 295 -6.54 6.73 9.61
CA SER A 295 -5.68 5.81 10.38
C SER A 295 -4.32 6.44 10.68
N ILE A 296 -3.70 7.09 9.69
CA ILE A 296 -2.42 7.79 9.84
C ILE A 296 -2.55 8.89 10.89
N HIS A 297 -3.44 9.87 10.70
CA HIS A 297 -3.62 10.99 11.63
C HIS A 297 -4.02 10.53 13.04
N THR A 298 -4.82 9.46 13.16
CA THR A 298 -5.14 8.85 14.47
C THR A 298 -3.88 8.36 15.18
N LEU A 299 -3.00 7.63 14.49
CA LEU A 299 -1.75 7.12 15.06
C LEU A 299 -0.72 8.24 15.30
N GLU A 300 -0.66 9.25 14.44
CA GLU A 300 0.16 10.45 14.66
C GLU A 300 -0.27 11.18 15.93
N ASN A 301 -1.58 11.39 16.12
CA ASN A 301 -2.12 12.03 17.32
C ASN A 301 -1.87 11.19 18.58
N LEU A 302 -2.01 9.86 18.49
CA LEU A 302 -1.80 8.94 19.61
C LEU A 302 -0.34 8.95 20.07
N TYR A 303 0.59 8.77 19.14
CA TYR A 303 2.02 8.60 19.46
C TYR A 303 2.81 9.91 19.45
N GLY A 304 2.27 11.00 18.90
CA GLY A 304 2.95 12.28 18.81
C GLY A 304 4.16 12.27 17.87
N VAL A 305 4.06 11.53 16.76
CA VAL A 305 5.13 11.39 15.75
C VAL A 305 4.58 11.57 14.35
N ASP A 306 5.40 12.04 13.42
CA ASP A 306 5.06 12.04 12.00
C ASP A 306 5.19 10.62 11.42
N ILE A 307 4.18 10.21 10.66
CA ILE A 307 4.19 9.01 9.82
C ILE A 307 4.56 9.47 8.41
N ASN A 308 5.74 9.06 7.95
CA ASN A 308 6.29 9.54 6.68
C ASN A 308 5.65 8.85 5.49
N TYR A 309 5.39 7.55 5.63
CA TYR A 309 4.88 6.69 4.57
C TYR A 309 3.85 5.69 5.10
N TYR A 310 3.07 5.09 4.20
CA TYR A 310 2.25 3.93 4.53
C TYR A 310 2.40 2.81 3.51
N VAL A 311 2.03 1.61 3.92
CA VAL A 311 1.78 0.45 3.07
C VAL A 311 0.41 -0.11 3.45
N ARG A 312 -0.50 -0.19 2.47
CA ARG A 312 -1.85 -0.72 2.64
C ARG A 312 -2.02 -1.96 1.77
N LEU A 313 -2.47 -3.05 2.39
CA LEU A 313 -2.66 -4.36 1.76
C LEU A 313 -3.90 -5.06 2.34
N ASN A 314 -4.50 -5.98 1.58
CA ASN A 314 -5.62 -6.80 2.03
C ASN A 314 -5.24 -8.30 2.00
N PHE A 315 -6.20 -9.22 2.21
CA PHE A 315 -5.91 -10.66 2.20
C PHE A 315 -5.38 -11.15 0.86
N THR A 316 -5.97 -10.72 -0.26
CA THR A 316 -5.51 -11.08 -1.60
C THR A 316 -4.09 -10.58 -1.85
N SER A 317 -3.79 -9.35 -1.43
CA SER A 317 -2.46 -8.76 -1.52
C SER A 317 -1.42 -9.54 -0.71
N PHE A 318 -1.78 -9.90 0.51
CA PHE A 318 -0.91 -10.64 1.42
C PHE A 318 -0.59 -12.03 0.87
N LEU A 319 -1.60 -12.78 0.41
CA LEU A 319 -1.42 -14.11 -0.17
C LEU A 319 -0.44 -14.07 -1.36
N LYS A 320 -0.67 -13.15 -2.30
CA LYS A 320 0.20 -12.95 -3.46
C LYS A 320 1.64 -12.61 -3.05
N LEU A 321 1.81 -11.73 -2.07
CA LEU A 321 3.14 -11.36 -1.57
C LEU A 321 3.89 -12.58 -1.05
N ILE A 322 3.25 -13.39 -0.20
CA ILE A 322 3.90 -14.58 0.37
C ILE A 322 4.22 -15.61 -0.72
N ASP A 323 3.32 -15.83 -1.69
CA ASP A 323 3.58 -16.72 -2.82
C ASP A 323 4.79 -16.27 -3.65
N LEU A 324 4.89 -14.97 -3.97
CA LEU A 324 5.98 -14.39 -4.74
C LEU A 324 7.33 -14.47 -4.01
N LEU A 325 7.31 -14.53 -2.68
CA LEU A 325 8.49 -14.73 -1.84
C LEU A 325 8.85 -16.21 -1.65
N GLY A 326 8.04 -17.14 -2.15
CA GLY A 326 8.23 -18.58 -1.95
C GLY A 326 7.99 -19.01 -0.51
N GLY A 327 7.01 -18.39 0.17
CA GLY A 327 6.72 -18.63 1.57
C GLY A 327 7.64 -17.88 2.54
N VAL A 328 7.33 -17.97 3.83
CA VAL A 328 8.08 -17.32 4.91
C VAL A 328 8.41 -18.30 6.03
N ASP A 329 9.52 -18.08 6.70
CA ASP A 329 10.03 -18.93 7.78
C ASP A 329 9.90 -18.19 9.11
N VAL A 330 9.23 -18.78 10.10
CA VAL A 330 9.04 -18.19 11.43
C VAL A 330 9.40 -19.17 12.54
N TYR A 331 9.77 -18.65 13.71
CA TYR A 331 9.81 -19.44 14.94
C TYR A 331 8.50 -19.25 15.69
N ASN A 332 7.76 -20.33 15.89
CA ASN A 332 6.50 -20.36 16.62
C ASN A 332 6.72 -20.74 18.09
N ASP A 333 6.18 -19.95 19.02
CA ASP A 333 6.43 -20.09 20.46
C ASP A 333 5.40 -20.99 21.15
N GLN A 334 4.24 -21.22 20.54
CA GLN A 334 3.15 -21.98 21.12
C GLN A 334 2.47 -22.85 20.05
N ASP A 335 2.00 -24.03 20.43
CA ASP A 335 1.22 -24.90 19.55
C ASP A 335 -0.20 -24.33 19.40
N PHE A 336 -0.67 -24.15 18.17
CA PHE A 336 -2.05 -23.71 17.92
C PHE A 336 -2.56 -24.13 16.54
N THR A 337 -3.88 -24.02 16.37
CA THR A 337 -4.57 -24.31 15.11
C THR A 337 -5.40 -23.11 14.69
N SER A 338 -5.44 -22.80 13.39
CA SER A 338 -6.19 -21.68 12.82
C SER A 338 -7.28 -22.13 11.83
N LEU A 339 -8.16 -21.19 11.46
CA LEU A 339 -9.21 -21.36 10.45
C LEU A 339 -10.08 -22.61 10.70
N HIS A 340 -10.65 -22.70 11.91
CA HIS A 340 -11.55 -23.78 12.33
C HIS A 340 -10.96 -25.19 12.17
N GLY A 341 -9.65 -25.35 12.45
CA GLY A 341 -8.99 -26.65 12.41
C GLY A 341 -8.19 -26.91 11.14
N LYS A 342 -8.20 -26.00 10.15
CA LYS A 342 -7.60 -26.24 8.83
C LYS A 342 -6.07 -26.32 8.87
N TYR A 343 -5.42 -25.48 9.66
CA TYR A 343 -3.95 -25.41 9.72
C TYR A 343 -3.45 -25.52 11.16
N HIS A 344 -2.59 -26.49 11.42
CA HIS A 344 -1.90 -26.70 12.69
C HIS A 344 -0.46 -26.16 12.61
N PHE A 345 -0.04 -25.43 13.65
CA PHE A 345 1.28 -24.85 13.75
C PHE A 345 1.98 -25.36 15.02
N PRO A 346 2.98 -26.25 14.90
CA PRO A 346 3.72 -26.74 16.04
C PRO A 346 4.67 -25.68 16.60
N VAL A 347 5.12 -25.87 17.83
CA VAL A 347 6.24 -25.10 18.40
C VAL A 347 7.53 -25.36 17.61
N GLY A 348 8.31 -24.32 17.36
CA GLY A 348 9.60 -24.41 16.66
C GLY A 348 9.62 -23.68 15.32
N ASN A 349 10.59 -24.02 14.46
CA ASN A 349 10.68 -23.43 13.13
C ASN A 349 9.58 -23.97 12.22
N VAL A 350 8.79 -23.07 11.65
CA VAL A 350 7.68 -23.38 10.74
C VAL A 350 7.87 -22.61 9.44
N HIS A 351 7.84 -23.33 8.33
CA HIS A 351 7.70 -22.74 7.01
C HIS A 351 6.22 -22.55 6.70
N LEU A 352 5.86 -21.36 6.23
CA LEU A 352 4.48 -20.97 5.94
C LEU A 352 4.36 -20.61 4.46
N ASP A 353 3.53 -21.37 3.74
CA ASP A 353 2.98 -20.92 2.46
C ASP A 353 2.00 -19.74 2.65
N SER A 354 1.44 -19.20 1.57
CA SER A 354 0.55 -18.04 1.63
C SER A 354 -0.68 -18.26 2.51
N GLU A 355 -1.40 -19.36 2.31
CA GLU A 355 -2.63 -19.68 3.05
C GLU A 355 -2.34 -19.99 4.53
N GLN A 356 -1.25 -20.72 4.80
CA GLN A 356 -0.76 -20.98 6.15
C GLN A 356 -0.36 -19.68 6.85
N ALA A 357 0.38 -18.79 6.17
CA ALA A 357 0.77 -17.50 6.70
C ALA A 357 -0.47 -16.64 7.01
N LEU A 358 -1.49 -16.67 6.15
CA LEU A 358 -2.74 -15.94 6.39
C LEU A 358 -3.49 -16.52 7.61
N GLY A 359 -3.54 -17.85 7.75
CA GLY A 359 -4.09 -18.49 8.94
C GLY A 359 -3.33 -18.12 10.23
N PHE A 360 -2.00 -18.13 10.16
CA PHE A 360 -1.09 -17.83 11.26
C PHE A 360 -1.29 -16.42 11.82
N VAL A 361 -1.53 -15.41 10.97
CA VAL A 361 -1.70 -14.00 11.38
C VAL A 361 -3.14 -13.62 11.73
N ARG A 362 -4.11 -14.51 11.51
CA ARG A 362 -5.55 -14.25 11.76
C ARG A 362 -6.07 -14.88 13.04
N GLU A 363 -5.48 -15.99 13.48
CA GLU A 363 -5.92 -16.66 14.71
C GLU A 363 -5.71 -15.78 15.93
N ARG A 364 -6.66 -15.83 16.87
CA ARG A 364 -6.60 -15.05 18.11
C ARG A 364 -7.22 -15.75 19.31
N TYR A 365 -8.25 -16.56 19.11
CA TYR A 365 -9.08 -17.02 20.22
C TYR A 365 -8.46 -18.21 20.94
N SER A 366 -7.68 -19.02 20.22
CA SER A 366 -6.97 -20.17 20.79
C SER A 366 -5.60 -19.83 21.37
N LEU A 367 -5.12 -18.59 21.20
CA LEU A 367 -3.80 -18.16 21.67
C LEU A 367 -3.83 -17.79 23.15
N ALA A 368 -2.75 -18.11 23.87
CA ALA A 368 -2.65 -17.89 25.31
C ALA A 368 -2.86 -16.42 25.71
N ASP A 369 -2.36 -15.48 24.89
CA ASP A 369 -2.48 -14.04 25.10
C ASP A 369 -3.41 -13.35 24.09
N GLY A 370 -4.31 -14.11 23.47
CA GLY A 370 -5.37 -13.60 22.61
C GLY A 370 -4.87 -12.74 21.45
N ASP A 371 -5.45 -11.54 21.34
CA ASP A 371 -5.11 -10.57 20.29
C ASP A 371 -3.65 -10.09 20.34
N ARG A 372 -3.02 -10.09 21.51
CA ARG A 372 -1.62 -9.69 21.66
C ARG A 372 -0.68 -10.71 21.01
N ASP A 373 -0.94 -12.00 21.22
CA ASP A 373 -0.20 -13.05 20.54
C ASP A 373 -0.43 -13.04 19.03
N ARG A 374 -1.65 -12.74 18.57
CA ARG A 374 -1.90 -12.49 17.14
C ARG A 374 -1.03 -11.34 16.61
N GLY A 375 -0.94 -10.24 17.35
CA GLY A 375 -0.06 -9.11 17.04
C GLY A 375 1.42 -9.51 16.97
N ARG A 376 1.90 -10.36 17.89
CA ARG A 376 3.26 -10.91 17.87
C ARG A 376 3.49 -11.82 16.66
N ASN A 377 2.51 -12.66 16.31
CA ASN A 377 2.56 -13.49 15.10
C ASN A 377 2.63 -12.63 13.83
N GLN A 378 1.88 -11.54 13.75
CA GLN A 378 1.98 -10.56 12.65
C GLN A 378 3.38 -9.92 12.57
N GLN A 379 3.96 -9.53 13.71
CA GLN A 379 5.33 -8.99 13.76
C GLN A 379 6.37 -10.01 13.28
N LYS A 380 6.26 -11.28 13.68
CA LYS A 380 7.14 -12.36 13.21
C LYS A 380 7.09 -12.52 11.70
N VAL A 381 5.89 -12.50 11.13
CA VAL A 381 5.70 -12.57 9.68
C VAL A 381 6.30 -11.35 8.99
N ILE A 382 6.14 -10.13 9.52
CA ILE A 382 6.79 -8.93 8.97
C ILE A 382 8.32 -9.08 8.96
N VAL A 383 8.90 -9.57 10.07
CA VAL A 383 10.35 -9.83 10.14
C VAL A 383 10.78 -10.84 9.07
N ALA A 384 10.04 -11.92 8.88
CA ALA A 384 10.33 -12.92 7.86
C ALA A 384 10.20 -12.36 6.43
N ILE A 385 9.20 -11.52 6.17
CA ILE A 385 9.05 -10.80 4.89
C ILE A 385 10.26 -9.90 4.64
N ILE A 386 10.71 -9.11 5.64
CA ILE A 386 11.89 -8.25 5.51
C ILE A 386 13.13 -9.09 5.18
N GLN A 387 13.31 -10.25 5.82
CA GLN A 387 14.42 -11.16 5.55
C GLN A 387 14.37 -11.73 4.12
N LYS A 388 13.18 -12.11 3.62
CA LYS A 388 13.00 -12.60 2.24
C LYS A 388 13.25 -11.49 1.23
N LEU A 389 12.69 -10.29 1.41
CA LEU A 389 12.86 -9.15 0.52
C LEU A 389 14.31 -8.65 0.43
N THR A 390 15.09 -8.84 1.49
CA THR A 390 16.52 -8.48 1.51
C THR A 390 17.44 -9.61 1.03
N SER A 391 16.88 -10.76 0.63
CA SER A 391 17.64 -11.90 0.13
C SER A 391 18.10 -11.71 -1.32
N THR A 392 19.21 -12.35 -1.68
CA THR A 392 19.73 -12.37 -3.07
C THR A 392 18.74 -12.97 -4.06
N GLU A 393 17.86 -13.88 -3.63
CA GLU A 393 16.86 -14.51 -4.49
C GLU A 393 15.71 -13.56 -4.82
N ALA A 394 15.19 -12.83 -3.83
CA ALA A 394 14.18 -11.79 -4.08
C ALA A 394 14.73 -10.69 -5.00
N LEU A 395 16.01 -10.32 -4.85
CA LEU A 395 16.67 -9.37 -5.75
C LEU A 395 16.78 -9.90 -7.20
N LYS A 396 16.89 -11.22 -7.40
CA LYS A 396 16.90 -11.84 -8.74
C LYS A 396 15.51 -11.98 -9.35
N ASN A 397 14.49 -12.25 -8.53
CA ASN A 397 13.11 -12.44 -8.96
C ASN A 397 12.27 -11.15 -8.85
N TYR A 398 12.94 -10.01 -8.72
CA TYR A 398 12.31 -8.73 -8.44
C TYR A 398 11.25 -8.34 -9.46
N ASP A 399 11.48 -8.60 -10.76
CA ASP A 399 10.53 -8.32 -11.83
C ASP A 399 9.19 -9.05 -11.65
N ASN A 400 9.22 -10.31 -11.19
CA ASN A 400 8.00 -11.08 -10.92
C ASN A 400 7.27 -10.56 -9.67
N ILE A 401 8.04 -10.20 -8.62
CA ILE A 401 7.49 -9.64 -7.38
C ILE A 401 6.76 -8.32 -7.68
N ILE A 402 7.41 -7.44 -8.46
CA ILE A 402 6.84 -6.19 -8.97
C ILE A 402 5.52 -6.43 -9.70
N GLN A 403 5.54 -7.23 -10.76
CA GLN A 403 4.38 -7.41 -11.63
C GLN A 403 3.20 -8.04 -10.88
N GLY A 404 3.48 -8.94 -9.93
CA GLY A 404 2.46 -9.59 -9.13
C GLY A 404 1.80 -8.69 -8.06
N LEU A 405 2.47 -7.63 -7.62
CA LEU A 405 2.00 -6.77 -6.51
C LEU A 405 1.43 -5.42 -6.96
N GLN A 406 1.67 -5.00 -8.21
CA GLN A 406 1.36 -3.65 -8.68
C GLN A 406 -0.12 -3.24 -8.49
N ASP A 407 -1.05 -4.19 -8.66
CA ASP A 407 -2.49 -3.95 -8.56
C ASP A 407 -3.07 -4.35 -7.19
N SER A 408 -2.19 -4.68 -6.23
CA SER A 408 -2.60 -5.26 -4.95
C SER A 408 -1.98 -4.55 -3.75
N LEU A 409 -1.03 -3.63 -3.93
CA LEU A 409 -0.42 -2.88 -2.84
C LEU A 409 -0.52 -1.38 -3.09
N GLN A 410 -0.89 -0.64 -2.06
CA GLN A 410 -0.89 0.83 -2.07
C GLN A 410 0.20 1.34 -1.13
N THR A 411 1.03 2.27 -1.60
CA THR A 411 2.00 3.03 -0.80
C THR A 411 2.21 4.42 -1.38
N ASN A 412 2.40 5.41 -0.51
CA ASN A 412 2.78 6.77 -0.89
C ASN A 412 4.31 6.99 -0.88
N MET A 413 5.12 5.96 -0.70
CA MET A 413 6.58 6.10 -0.71
C MET A 413 7.08 6.42 -2.12
N PRO A 414 7.79 7.56 -2.34
CA PRO A 414 8.35 7.88 -3.64
C PRO A 414 9.41 6.88 -4.08
N LEU A 415 9.53 6.68 -5.40
CA LEU A 415 10.54 5.79 -6.00
C LEU A 415 11.95 6.16 -5.56
N GLU A 416 12.26 7.45 -5.54
CA GLU A 416 13.57 7.96 -5.14
C GLU A 416 13.88 7.56 -3.69
N THR A 417 12.89 7.58 -2.80
CA THR A 417 13.05 7.12 -1.41
C THR A 417 13.29 5.62 -1.35
N MET A 418 12.52 4.82 -2.08
CA MET A 418 12.73 3.36 -2.15
C MET A 418 14.15 3.03 -2.62
N MET A 419 14.62 3.71 -3.66
CA MET A 419 15.96 3.51 -4.19
C MET A 419 17.05 3.95 -3.22
N ASP A 420 16.87 5.05 -2.52
CA ASP A 420 17.82 5.47 -1.49
C ASP A 420 17.94 4.42 -0.36
N LEU A 421 16.84 3.78 0.04
CA LEU A 421 16.85 2.68 1.00
C LEU A 421 17.62 1.47 0.47
N VAL A 422 17.33 1.04 -0.77
CA VAL A 422 18.02 -0.08 -1.43
C VAL A 422 19.52 0.20 -1.57
N ASN A 423 19.89 1.36 -2.11
CA ASN A 423 21.29 1.75 -2.29
C ASN A 423 22.04 1.78 -0.97
N THR A 424 21.43 2.34 0.09
CA THR A 424 22.07 2.39 1.41
C THR A 424 22.28 1.00 2.00
N GLN A 425 21.32 0.10 1.79
CA GLN A 425 21.45 -1.28 2.24
C GLN A 425 22.54 -2.04 1.46
N LEU A 426 22.65 -1.82 0.16
CA LEU A 426 23.72 -2.40 -0.68
C LEU A 426 25.11 -1.79 -0.37
N GLU A 427 25.17 -0.51 0.00
CA GLU A 427 26.40 0.18 0.39
C GLU A 427 26.94 -0.37 1.72
N SER A 428 26.13 -0.26 2.78
CA SER A 428 26.55 -0.55 4.15
C SER A 428 26.55 -2.05 4.47
N GLY A 429 25.74 -2.84 3.75
CA GLY A 429 25.38 -4.19 4.16
C GLY A 429 24.76 -4.23 5.56
N GLY A 430 24.86 -5.40 6.20
CA GLY A 430 24.40 -5.64 7.57
C GLY A 430 22.90 -5.88 7.70
N ASN A 431 22.48 -6.55 8.77
CA ASN A 431 21.07 -6.82 9.05
C ASN A 431 20.51 -5.75 9.96
N TYR A 432 19.24 -5.39 9.77
CA TYR A 432 18.53 -4.58 10.76
C TYR A 432 18.19 -5.44 11.98
N LYS A 433 18.46 -4.90 13.17
CA LYS A 433 17.93 -5.47 14.42
C LYS A 433 16.47 -5.03 14.56
N VAL A 434 15.56 -5.99 14.53
CA VAL A 434 14.13 -5.72 14.71
C VAL A 434 13.74 -5.99 16.16
N ASN A 435 13.14 -4.99 16.80
CA ASN A 435 12.50 -5.08 18.09
C ASN A 435 11.00 -4.86 17.90
N SER A 436 10.20 -5.40 18.82
CA SER A 436 8.75 -5.28 18.77
C SER A 436 8.19 -4.84 20.11
N GLN A 437 7.07 -4.13 20.06
CA GLN A 437 6.24 -3.78 21.20
C GLN A 437 4.76 -3.76 20.80
N ASP A 438 3.88 -3.86 21.78
CA ASP A 438 2.43 -3.76 21.61
C ASP A 438 1.87 -2.76 22.63
N LEU A 439 0.96 -1.89 22.17
CA LEU A 439 0.22 -0.99 23.06
C LEU A 439 -0.74 -1.83 23.91
N LYS A 440 -0.65 -1.68 25.24
CA LYS A 440 -1.46 -2.42 26.19
C LYS A 440 -2.66 -1.62 26.66
N GLY A 441 -3.63 -2.35 27.20
CA GLY A 441 -4.85 -1.78 27.73
C GLY A 441 -5.75 -2.84 28.34
N THR A 442 -6.94 -2.42 28.74
CA THR A 442 -7.96 -3.27 29.37
C THR A 442 -9.19 -3.36 28.47
N GLY A 443 -9.65 -4.58 28.21
CA GLY A 443 -10.86 -4.83 27.45
C GLY A 443 -12.12 -4.42 28.21
N ARG A 444 -13.01 -3.70 27.54
CA ARG A 444 -14.29 -3.19 28.04
C ARG A 444 -15.38 -3.33 26.98
N THR A 445 -16.63 -3.47 27.40
CA THR A 445 -17.81 -3.57 26.51
C THR A 445 -18.88 -2.51 26.81
N ASP A 446 -18.59 -1.61 27.74
CA ASP A 446 -19.46 -0.54 28.23
C ASP A 446 -19.04 0.85 27.72
N LEU A 447 -18.07 0.90 26.82
CA LEU A 447 -17.61 2.12 26.17
C LEU A 447 -18.48 2.43 24.93
N PRO A 448 -18.85 3.69 24.67
CA PRO A 448 -19.63 4.05 23.49
C PRO A 448 -18.74 4.05 22.24
N SER A 449 -19.21 3.44 21.15
CA SER A 449 -18.58 3.53 19.83
C SER A 449 -19.17 4.69 19.05
N TYR A 450 -18.33 5.57 18.50
CA TYR A 450 -18.80 6.69 17.70
C TYR A 450 -19.47 6.24 16.39
N ALA A 451 -18.89 5.27 15.69
CA ALA A 451 -19.47 4.77 14.45
C ALA A 451 -20.70 3.88 14.68
N MET A 452 -20.81 3.24 15.85
CA MET A 452 -21.89 2.30 16.21
C MET A 452 -22.46 2.63 17.61
N PRO A 453 -23.15 3.77 17.77
CA PRO A 453 -23.58 4.25 19.08
C PRO A 453 -24.61 3.34 19.78
N ASP A 454 -25.32 2.51 19.01
CA ASP A 454 -26.36 1.60 19.53
C ASP A 454 -25.82 0.19 19.86
N SER A 455 -24.53 -0.07 19.66
CA SER A 455 -23.96 -1.41 19.72
C SER A 455 -22.94 -1.53 20.85
N ASN A 456 -23.09 -2.54 21.71
CA ASN A 456 -22.10 -2.84 22.75
C ASN A 456 -20.93 -3.59 22.13
N LEU A 457 -19.83 -2.88 21.86
CA LEU A 457 -18.63 -3.45 21.25
C LEU A 457 -17.53 -3.68 22.28
N TYR A 458 -16.80 -4.78 22.14
CA TYR A 458 -15.51 -4.92 22.82
C TYR A 458 -14.53 -3.86 22.30
N MET A 459 -13.93 -3.10 23.21
CA MET A 459 -12.92 -2.09 22.96
C MET A 459 -11.85 -2.14 24.05
N MET A 460 -10.62 -1.78 23.72
CA MET A 460 -9.49 -1.80 24.64
C MET A 460 -9.19 -0.38 25.10
N GLU A 461 -9.54 -0.06 26.35
CA GLU A 461 -9.13 1.19 26.98
C GLU A 461 -7.62 1.18 27.19
N ILE A 462 -6.94 2.22 26.71
CA ILE A 462 -5.47 2.27 26.69
C ILE A 462 -4.90 2.42 28.10
N ASP A 463 -3.85 1.67 28.39
CA ASP A 463 -3.03 1.89 29.57
C ASP A 463 -2.06 3.05 29.30
N GLU A 464 -2.22 4.15 30.04
CA GLU A 464 -1.43 5.38 29.85
C GLU A 464 0.08 5.17 30.07
N SER A 465 0.46 4.24 30.97
CA SER A 465 1.88 3.92 31.20
C SER A 465 2.47 3.16 30.00
N SER A 466 1.69 2.25 29.42
CA SER A 466 2.05 1.55 28.19
C SER A 466 2.14 2.51 27.01
N LEU A 467 1.25 3.50 26.91
CA LEU A 467 1.30 4.53 25.88
C LEU A 467 2.56 5.39 26.02
N ALA A 468 2.86 5.86 27.23
CA ALA A 468 4.07 6.63 27.50
C ALA A 468 5.34 5.84 27.15
N ALA A 469 5.40 4.56 27.53
CA ALA A 469 6.52 3.68 27.20
C ALA A 469 6.65 3.45 25.69
N ALA A 470 5.53 3.23 24.98
CA ALA A 470 5.53 3.05 23.54
C ALA A 470 6.06 4.30 22.81
N LYS A 471 5.60 5.49 23.22
CA LYS A 471 6.07 6.78 22.70
C LYS A 471 7.55 6.99 22.94
N ALA A 472 8.04 6.70 24.15
CA ALA A 472 9.45 6.80 24.48
C ALA A 472 10.31 5.88 23.60
N ALA A 473 9.91 4.61 23.44
CA ALA A 473 10.64 3.65 22.62
C ALA A 473 10.70 4.05 21.13
N ILE A 474 9.61 4.60 20.59
CA ILE A 474 9.59 5.15 19.22
C ILE A 474 10.63 6.29 19.11
N ASN A 475 10.59 7.25 20.02
CA ASN A 475 11.51 8.38 20.02
C ASN A 475 12.98 7.95 20.21
N ASP A 476 13.26 7.01 21.11
CA ASP A 476 14.60 6.48 21.33
C ASP A 476 15.18 5.86 20.03
N VAL A 477 14.39 5.09 19.30
CA VAL A 477 14.82 4.53 18.02
C VAL A 477 14.99 5.62 16.97
N MET A 478 14.09 6.61 16.91
CA MET A 478 14.24 7.75 15.98
C MET A 478 15.50 8.58 16.26
N GLU A 479 15.85 8.77 17.53
CA GLU A 479 17.03 9.52 17.97
C GLU A 479 18.32 8.69 17.99
N GLY A 480 18.22 7.38 17.80
CA GLY A 480 19.37 6.46 17.74
C GLY A 480 19.95 6.09 19.10
N LYS A 481 19.12 6.13 20.16
CA LYS A 481 19.48 5.73 21.53
C LYS A 481 19.51 4.20 21.72
#